data_AF-A0A7K6W8D7-F1
#
_entry.id   AF-A0A7K6W8D7-F1
#
_cell.length_a   1.000
_cell.length_b   1.000
_cell.length_c   1.000
_cell.angle_alpha   90.00
_cell.angle_beta   90.00
_cell.angle_gamma   90.00
#
_symmetry.space_group_name_H-M   'P 1'
#
loop_
_entity.id
_entity.type
_entity.pdbx_description
1 polymer ?
#
loop_
_entity_poly.entity_id
_entity_poly.type
_entity_poly.pdbx_seq_one_letter_code
_entity_poly.pdbx_strand_id
1 'polypeptide(L)'
;EQETVTGLFSKDCILPCPFPPGDDEVIYWKKSEKNVHSYYYQSDQLERQDPDYRHRTHLFHENIPSGNASLKLSNLTLSDEGSYNCYVGTLQTKTEVEVTLRVRASSYYALEYQKTDTERVLKCYAFLTYPAPHISWVQGNTSIQETDREEARDGLLYSLRSDQSIINTADPYYFLQLSVSDQLSNVEGSSTAIPCEYSNNTANTEGFSVVWTLNRNAVISVLASFNGTSHSYHPRVQINQNDFSLIMRDLTVNYSGEYLCNITTPHYTKLTVRTLQV
;
A
#
# COMPACT_ATOMS: atom_id res chain seq x y z
N GLU A 1 11.70 2.00 28.40
CA GLU A 1 11.92 1.60 27.00
C GLU A 1 10.79 2.21 26.18
N GLN A 2 11.08 2.83 25.04
CA GLN A 2 10.08 3.56 24.25
C GLN A 2 9.54 2.61 23.17
N GLU A 3 8.23 2.35 23.18
CA GLU A 3 7.61 1.43 22.21
C GLU A 3 7.02 2.22 21.04
N THR A 4 7.09 1.68 19.82
CA THR A 4 6.48 2.31 18.62
C THR A 4 5.39 1.40 18.06
N VAL A 5 4.18 1.94 17.96
CA VAL A 5 3.02 1.23 17.40
C VAL A 5 2.63 1.88 16.08
N THR A 6 2.36 1.06 15.06
CA THR A 6 1.82 1.54 13.78
C THR A 6 0.34 1.23 13.70
N GLY A 7 -0.49 2.27 13.64
CA GLY A 7 -1.93 2.18 13.46
C GLY A 7 -2.36 2.51 12.04
N LEU A 8 -3.52 1.99 11.62
CA LEU A 8 -4.12 2.31 10.32
C LEU A 8 -5.22 3.36 10.48
N PHE A 9 -5.24 4.35 9.59
CA PHE A 9 -6.26 5.38 9.52
C PHE A 9 -7.66 4.75 9.45
N SER A 10 -8.60 5.30 10.21
CA SER A 10 -9.97 4.79 10.38
C SER A 10 -10.08 3.36 10.94
N LYS A 11 -9.00 2.83 11.55
CA LYS A 11 -9.01 1.55 12.28
C LYS A 11 -8.74 1.78 13.75
N ASP A 12 -8.96 0.73 14.54
CA ASP A 12 -8.66 0.73 15.96
C ASP A 12 -7.20 0.32 16.17
N CYS A 13 -6.59 0.81 17.25
CA CYS A 13 -5.23 0.49 17.63
C CYS A 13 -5.13 0.29 19.14
N ILE A 14 -4.18 -0.52 19.59
CA ILE A 14 -3.91 -0.76 21.01
C ILE A 14 -2.55 -0.13 21.34
N LEU A 15 -2.53 0.75 22.33
CA LEU A 15 -1.31 1.31 22.91
C LEU A 15 -0.95 0.47 24.13
N PRO A 16 0.18 -0.25 24.11
CA PRO A 16 0.56 -1.15 25.19
C PRO A 16 1.02 -0.39 26.44
N CYS A 17 0.62 -0.88 27.61
CA CYS A 17 1.13 -0.40 28.88
C CYS A 17 1.15 -1.53 29.92
N PRO A 18 2.19 -2.38 29.91
CA PRO A 18 2.38 -3.39 30.94
C PRO A 18 2.88 -2.74 32.23
N PHE A 19 2.44 -3.25 33.38
CA PHE A 19 2.90 -2.81 34.70
C PHE A 19 2.92 -4.00 35.69
N PRO A 20 3.74 -3.96 36.76
CA PRO A 20 3.70 -4.97 37.80
C PRO A 20 2.33 -4.97 38.51
N PRO A 21 1.62 -6.10 38.64
CA PRO A 21 0.36 -6.17 39.36
C PRO A 21 0.48 -5.59 40.78
N GLY A 22 -0.56 -4.89 41.21
CA GLY A 22 -0.62 -4.23 42.50
C GLY A 22 -2.06 -3.89 42.89
N ASP A 23 -2.24 -3.26 44.03
CA ASP A 23 -3.55 -2.85 44.53
C ASP A 23 -3.78 -1.35 44.33
N ASP A 24 -5.06 -0.97 44.27
CA ASP A 24 -5.55 0.40 44.10
C ASP A 24 -4.95 1.10 42.87
N GLU A 25 -5.17 0.52 41.68
CA GLU A 25 -4.59 1.00 40.44
C GLU A 25 -5.16 2.37 40.04
N VAL A 26 -4.26 3.31 39.79
CA VAL A 26 -4.54 4.64 39.25
C VAL A 26 -3.83 4.77 37.91
N ILE A 27 -4.59 4.85 36.82
CA ILE A 27 -4.07 4.87 35.46
C ILE A 27 -4.38 6.21 34.80
N TYR A 28 -3.37 6.80 34.17
CA TYR A 28 -3.51 7.97 33.31
C TYR A 28 -2.85 7.72 31.97
N TRP A 29 -3.60 7.96 30.90
CA TRP A 29 -3.06 8.13 29.57
C TRP A 29 -3.08 9.61 29.18
N LYS A 30 -1.95 10.11 28.71
CA LYS A 30 -1.79 11.51 28.28
C LYS A 30 -1.07 11.59 26.94
N LYS A 31 -1.38 12.65 26.19
CA LYS A 31 -0.66 13.04 24.97
C LYS A 31 -0.36 14.52 25.05
N SER A 32 0.90 14.89 25.28
CA SER A 32 1.26 16.25 25.73
C SER A 32 0.37 16.67 26.92
N GLU A 33 -0.31 17.82 26.84
CA GLU A 33 -1.21 18.32 27.90
C GLU A 33 -2.63 17.71 27.86
N LYS A 34 -2.94 16.87 26.87
CA LYS A 34 -4.29 16.31 26.71
C LYS A 34 -4.50 15.10 27.61
N ASN A 35 -5.61 15.08 28.34
CA ASN A 35 -6.08 13.91 29.08
C ASN A 35 -6.75 12.94 28.09
N VAL A 36 -6.08 11.83 27.79
CA VAL A 36 -6.56 10.83 26.82
C VAL A 36 -7.52 9.86 27.50
N HIS A 37 -7.17 9.36 28.68
CA HIS A 37 -8.01 8.46 29.46
C HIS A 37 -7.55 8.47 30.93
N SER A 38 -8.48 8.31 31.87
CA SER A 38 -8.19 8.24 33.31
C SER A 38 -9.01 7.13 33.94
N TYR A 39 -8.41 6.35 34.83
CA TYR A 39 -9.06 5.28 35.57
C TYR A 39 -8.56 5.27 37.02
N TYR A 40 -9.50 5.31 37.96
CA TYR A 40 -9.24 5.18 39.39
C TYR A 40 -10.56 4.90 40.13
N TYR A 41 -10.46 4.39 41.36
CA TYR A 41 -11.62 3.86 42.11
C TYR A 41 -12.39 2.78 41.34
N GLN A 42 -11.64 1.91 40.65
CA GLN A 42 -12.17 0.78 39.88
C GLN A 42 -13.17 1.18 38.77
N SER A 43 -13.03 2.39 38.22
CA SER A 43 -13.90 2.91 37.17
C SER A 43 -13.18 3.92 36.28
N ASP A 44 -13.63 4.03 35.03
CA ASP A 44 -13.21 5.09 34.11
C ASP A 44 -13.69 6.47 34.59
N GLN A 45 -12.86 7.49 34.39
CA GLN A 45 -13.04 8.85 34.92
C GLN A 45 -12.99 9.83 33.75
N LEU A 46 -14.02 9.77 32.90
CA LEU A 46 -14.03 10.42 31.58
C LEU A 46 -14.54 11.88 31.59
N GLU A 47 -14.95 12.42 32.73
CA GLU A 47 -15.52 13.77 32.82
C GLU A 47 -14.56 14.85 32.30
N ARG A 48 -13.26 14.70 32.59
CA ARG A 48 -12.19 15.61 32.17
C ARG A 48 -11.41 15.11 30.96
N GLN A 49 -11.94 14.11 30.25
CA GLN A 49 -11.33 13.61 29.03
C GLN A 49 -11.35 14.70 27.95
N ASP A 50 -10.22 14.87 27.28
CA ASP A 50 -10.08 15.81 26.18
C ASP A 50 -11.09 15.45 25.06
N PRO A 51 -11.77 16.45 24.46
CA PRO A 51 -12.82 16.22 23.47
C PRO A 51 -12.41 15.33 22.29
N ASP A 52 -11.13 15.34 21.88
CA ASP A 52 -10.64 14.56 20.74
C ASP A 52 -10.67 13.04 20.98
N TYR A 53 -10.76 12.62 22.26
CA TYR A 53 -10.71 11.21 22.68
C TYR A 53 -12.05 10.67 23.19
N ARG A 54 -13.07 11.52 23.31
CA ARG A 54 -14.39 11.13 23.82
C ARG A 54 -15.00 10.02 22.96
N HIS A 55 -15.49 8.98 23.63
CA HIS A 55 -16.09 7.79 23.01
C HIS A 55 -15.14 6.98 22.10
N ARG A 56 -13.83 7.26 22.13
CA ARG A 56 -12.84 6.58 21.29
C ARG A 56 -11.89 5.71 22.09
N THR A 57 -11.76 5.93 23.39
CA THR A 57 -10.82 5.18 24.24
C THR A 57 -11.50 4.13 25.10
N HIS A 58 -10.80 3.03 25.34
CA HIS A 58 -11.27 1.93 26.19
C HIS A 58 -10.08 1.21 26.83
N LEU A 59 -10.13 1.04 28.16
CA LEU A 59 -9.23 0.16 28.89
C LEU A 59 -9.86 -1.23 29.04
N PHE A 60 -9.04 -2.28 28.99
CA PHE A 60 -9.47 -3.65 29.21
C PHE A 60 -9.48 -3.93 30.73
N HIS A 61 -10.58 -3.58 31.40
CA HIS A 61 -10.68 -3.65 32.88
C HIS A 61 -10.35 -5.03 33.43
N GLU A 62 -10.73 -6.09 32.72
CA GLU A 62 -10.43 -7.48 33.07
C GLU A 62 -8.94 -7.81 33.12
N ASN A 63 -8.11 -7.03 32.41
CA ASN A 63 -6.67 -7.25 32.34
C ASN A 63 -5.87 -6.37 33.32
N ILE A 64 -6.49 -5.34 33.91
CA ILE A 64 -5.83 -4.43 34.85
C ILE A 64 -5.24 -5.19 36.06
N PRO A 65 -5.98 -6.08 36.76
CA PRO A 65 -5.43 -6.81 37.91
C PRO A 65 -4.26 -7.74 37.56
N SER A 66 -4.12 -8.08 36.28
CA SER A 66 -3.01 -8.88 35.76
C SER A 66 -1.80 -8.05 35.31
N GLY A 67 -1.84 -6.73 35.50
CA GLY A 67 -0.73 -5.83 35.16
C GLY A 67 -0.76 -5.30 33.74
N ASN A 68 -1.95 -5.08 33.16
CA ASN A 68 -2.08 -4.57 31.80
C ASN A 68 -3.07 -3.39 31.72
N ALA A 69 -2.51 -2.20 31.50
CA ALA A 69 -3.24 -0.93 31.36
C ALA A 69 -3.28 -0.45 29.89
N SER A 70 -3.21 -1.39 28.94
CA SER A 70 -3.22 -1.06 27.52
C SER A 70 -4.51 -0.36 27.11
N LEU A 71 -4.38 0.67 26.27
CA LEU A 71 -5.48 1.50 25.81
C LEU A 71 -5.86 1.15 24.37
N LYS A 72 -7.10 0.75 24.15
CA LYS A 72 -7.68 0.76 22.82
C LYS A 72 -8.06 2.19 22.45
N LEU A 73 -7.54 2.69 21.33
CA LEU A 73 -7.95 3.94 20.69
C LEU A 73 -8.65 3.62 19.36
N SER A 74 -9.90 4.05 19.24
CA SER A 74 -10.79 3.67 18.14
C SER A 74 -10.87 4.73 17.06
N ASN A 75 -11.08 4.29 15.82
CA ASN A 75 -11.20 5.14 14.64
C ASN A 75 -10.06 6.16 14.53
N LEU A 76 -8.83 5.68 14.37
CA LEU A 76 -7.64 6.52 14.31
C LEU A 76 -7.75 7.62 13.24
N THR A 77 -7.34 8.82 13.63
CA THR A 77 -7.16 9.97 12.76
C THR A 77 -5.68 10.33 12.70
N LEU A 78 -5.30 11.15 11.73
CA LEU A 78 -3.90 11.59 11.57
C LEU A 78 -3.43 12.50 12.73
N SER A 79 -4.36 13.18 13.43
CA SER A 79 -4.02 13.97 14.61
C SER A 79 -3.69 13.11 15.84
N ASP A 80 -4.02 11.83 15.84
CA ASP A 80 -3.68 10.93 16.94
C ASP A 80 -2.19 10.55 16.93
N GLU A 81 -1.49 10.70 15.81
CA GLU A 81 -0.04 10.45 15.72
C GLU A 81 0.74 11.26 16.76
N GLY A 82 1.71 10.62 17.42
CA GLY A 82 2.58 11.25 18.41
C GLY A 82 2.91 10.37 19.61
N SER A 83 3.57 10.97 20.60
CA SER A 83 3.97 10.29 21.84
C SER A 83 2.87 10.34 22.89
N TYR A 84 2.54 9.17 23.43
CA TYR A 84 1.61 8.96 24.53
C TYR A 84 2.38 8.51 25.76
N ASN A 85 2.00 9.03 26.92
CA ASN A 85 2.51 8.59 28.20
C ASN A 85 1.41 7.85 28.96
N CYS A 86 1.70 6.61 29.32
CA CYS A 86 0.94 5.83 30.28
C CYS A 86 1.61 5.95 31.64
N TYR A 87 0.85 6.36 32.65
CA TYR A 87 1.23 6.30 34.05
C TYR A 87 0.31 5.30 34.76
N VAL A 88 0.90 4.41 35.55
CA VAL A 88 0.18 3.51 36.45
C VAL A 88 0.75 3.63 37.85
N GLY A 89 -0.04 4.10 38.79
CA GLY A 89 0.26 4.07 40.22
C GLY A 89 -0.46 2.91 40.89
N THR A 90 0.24 2.23 41.79
CA THR A 90 -0.31 1.20 42.70
C THR A 90 0.21 1.51 44.12
N LEU A 91 -0.32 0.82 45.14
CA LEU A 91 0.24 0.94 46.49
C LEU A 91 1.70 0.49 46.58
N GLN A 92 2.12 -0.43 45.70
CA GLN A 92 3.46 -1.03 45.73
C GLN A 92 4.47 -0.23 44.91
N THR A 93 4.08 0.18 43.70
CA THR A 93 5.01 0.77 42.72
C THR A 93 4.32 1.79 41.82
N LYS A 94 5.12 2.57 41.09
CA LYS A 94 4.67 3.35 39.94
C LYS A 94 5.38 2.89 38.67
N THR A 95 4.64 2.89 37.57
CA THR A 95 5.11 2.54 36.22
C THR A 95 4.80 3.68 35.27
N GLU A 96 5.77 4.04 34.42
CA GLU A 96 5.58 5.00 33.33
C GLU A 96 6.08 4.36 32.03
N VAL A 97 5.23 4.35 31.01
CA VAL A 97 5.53 3.80 29.67
C VAL A 97 5.27 4.88 28.64
N GLU A 98 6.24 5.09 27.74
CA GLU A 98 6.08 5.98 26.60
C GLU A 98 5.84 5.17 25.32
N VAL A 99 4.75 5.49 24.61
CA VAL A 99 4.35 4.83 23.37
C VAL A 99 4.24 5.87 22.26
N THR A 100 5.03 5.70 21.20
CA THR A 100 4.91 6.50 19.97
C THR A 100 3.93 5.83 19.02
N LEU A 101 2.79 6.46 18.77
CA LEU A 101 1.85 6.04 17.72
C LEU A 101 2.23 6.68 16.39
N ARG A 102 2.44 5.88 15.35
CA ARG A 102 2.54 6.31 13.95
C ARG A 102 1.29 5.88 13.20
N VAL A 103 0.69 6.78 12.43
CA VAL A 103 -0.53 6.47 11.67
C VAL A 103 -0.19 6.34 10.19
N ARG A 104 -0.72 5.30 9.53
CA ARG A 104 -0.62 5.09 8.08
C ARG A 104 -2.00 5.03 7.45
N ALA A 105 -2.13 5.52 6.23
CA ALA A 105 -3.35 5.35 5.44
C ALA A 105 -3.21 4.16 4.48
N SER A 106 -4.30 3.39 4.29
CA SER A 106 -4.38 2.36 3.26
C SER A 106 -4.31 3.01 1.88
N SER A 107 -3.12 3.00 1.33
CA SER A 107 -2.79 3.66 0.07
C SER A 107 -3.18 2.77 -1.10
N TYR A 108 -3.65 3.35 -2.19
CA TYR A 108 -3.81 2.64 -3.45
C TYR A 108 -2.95 3.29 -4.52
N TYR A 109 -2.24 2.45 -5.27
CA TYR A 109 -1.33 2.87 -6.32
C TYR A 109 -1.82 2.35 -7.67
N ALA A 110 -1.71 3.17 -8.71
CA ALA A 110 -2.06 2.78 -10.06
C ALA A 110 -1.00 3.27 -11.06
N LEU A 111 -0.78 2.48 -12.10
CA LEU A 111 0.07 2.84 -13.24
C LEU A 111 -0.78 2.80 -14.50
N GLU A 112 -0.70 3.85 -15.29
CA GLU A 112 -1.36 3.97 -16.58
C GLU A 112 -0.32 4.19 -17.69
N TYR A 113 -0.58 3.59 -18.84
CA TYR A 113 0.17 3.83 -20.06
C TYR A 113 -0.75 4.42 -21.13
N GLN A 114 -0.43 5.62 -21.58
CA GLN A 114 -1.14 6.31 -22.65
C GLN A 114 -0.24 6.43 -23.87
N LYS A 115 -0.78 6.10 -25.05
CA LYS A 115 -0.08 6.22 -26.32
C LYS A 115 -0.99 6.85 -27.35
N THR A 116 -0.47 7.86 -28.02
CA THR A 116 -1.03 8.46 -29.23
C THR A 116 -0.05 8.24 -30.39
N ASP A 117 -0.39 8.72 -31.58
CA ASP A 117 0.52 8.63 -32.74
C ASP A 117 1.82 9.42 -32.53
N THR A 118 1.80 10.46 -31.70
CA THR A 118 2.93 11.38 -31.49
C THR A 118 3.58 11.25 -30.12
N GLU A 119 2.87 10.72 -29.12
CA GLU A 119 3.31 10.74 -27.73
C GLU A 119 3.09 9.41 -27.03
N ARG A 120 3.95 9.12 -26.07
CA ARG A 120 3.87 7.99 -25.16
C ARG A 120 4.10 8.52 -23.76
N VAL A 121 3.13 8.33 -22.88
CA VAL A 121 3.17 8.87 -21.51
C VAL A 121 2.86 7.74 -20.54
N LEU A 122 3.68 7.63 -19.50
CA LEU A 122 3.39 6.82 -18.33
C LEU A 122 2.86 7.74 -17.23
N LYS A 123 1.85 7.28 -16.50
CA LYS A 123 1.27 8.02 -15.37
C LYS A 123 1.28 7.12 -14.15
N CYS A 124 1.83 7.64 -13.06
CA CYS A 124 1.85 6.99 -11.77
C CYS A 124 0.93 7.74 -10.84
N TYR A 125 0.03 7.01 -10.19
CA TYR A 125 -0.92 7.55 -9.24
C TYR A 125 -0.70 6.92 -7.87
N ALA A 126 -0.69 7.75 -6.84
CA ALA A 126 -0.66 7.36 -5.45
C ALA A 126 -1.79 8.10 -4.73
N PHE A 127 -2.78 7.38 -4.23
CA PHE A 127 -3.99 8.01 -3.73
C PHE A 127 -4.25 7.73 -2.25
N LEU A 128 -4.85 8.72 -1.59
CA LEU A 128 -5.23 8.70 -0.17
C LEU A 128 -4.10 8.22 0.76
N THR A 129 -2.89 8.70 0.47
CA THR A 129 -1.65 8.30 1.13
C THR A 129 -1.34 9.18 2.34
N TYR A 130 -0.79 8.59 3.39
CA TYR A 130 -0.18 9.30 4.51
C TYR A 130 0.92 8.43 5.14
N PRO A 131 2.16 8.96 5.31
CA PRO A 131 2.59 10.30 4.90
C PRO A 131 2.62 10.46 3.36
N ALA A 132 2.94 11.66 2.87
CA ALA A 132 3.10 11.90 1.44
C ALA A 132 4.08 10.88 0.82
N PRO A 133 3.71 10.23 -0.30
CA PRO A 133 4.51 9.20 -0.92
C PRO A 133 5.60 9.85 -1.79
N HIS A 134 6.71 9.15 -1.94
CA HIS A 134 7.75 9.55 -2.87
C HIS A 134 7.57 8.80 -4.18
N ILE A 135 7.25 9.54 -5.26
CA ILE A 135 7.25 9.01 -6.62
C ILE A 135 8.57 9.42 -7.27
N SER A 136 9.31 8.45 -7.78
CA SER A 136 10.45 8.69 -8.66
C SER A 136 10.21 8.00 -9.98
N TRP A 137 10.99 8.34 -11.00
CA TRP A 137 11.07 7.58 -12.24
C TRP A 137 12.53 7.16 -12.44
N VAL A 138 12.78 5.96 -12.95
CA VAL A 138 14.13 5.47 -13.26
C VAL A 138 14.14 4.92 -14.70
N GLN A 139 15.29 4.90 -15.35
CA GLN A 139 15.53 4.30 -16.66
C GLN A 139 16.80 3.46 -16.58
N GLY A 140 16.67 2.13 -16.60
CA GLY A 140 17.77 1.23 -16.23
C GLY A 140 18.21 1.48 -14.78
N ASN A 141 19.43 1.98 -14.60
CA ASN A 141 19.97 2.39 -13.28
C ASN A 141 19.97 3.92 -13.08
N THR A 142 19.43 4.69 -14.03
CA THR A 142 19.51 6.15 -14.04
C THR A 142 18.20 6.75 -13.56
N SER A 143 18.19 7.57 -12.50
CA SER A 143 16.99 8.32 -12.13
C SER A 143 16.66 9.34 -13.21
N ILE A 144 15.40 9.38 -13.64
CA ILE A 144 14.90 10.37 -14.59
C ILE A 144 13.99 11.37 -13.86
N GLN A 145 13.96 12.60 -14.38
CA GLN A 145 13.08 13.64 -13.85
C GLN A 145 11.70 13.49 -14.46
N GLU A 146 10.68 13.60 -13.61
CA GLU A 146 9.27 13.62 -14.01
C GLU A 146 8.98 14.76 -14.98
N THR A 147 8.06 14.54 -15.91
CA THR A 147 7.68 15.53 -16.91
C THR A 147 6.58 16.45 -16.40
N ASP A 148 5.64 15.92 -15.62
CA ASP A 148 4.56 16.67 -14.99
C ASP A 148 4.15 16.05 -13.65
N ARG A 149 3.57 16.85 -12.76
CA ARG A 149 3.13 16.41 -11.43
C ARG A 149 1.92 17.20 -10.95
N GLU A 150 0.91 16.45 -10.50
CA GLU A 150 -0.28 16.98 -9.87
C GLU A 150 -0.39 16.47 -8.42
N GLU A 151 -0.81 17.34 -7.51
CA GLU A 151 -1.10 17.00 -6.11
C GLU A 151 -2.49 17.51 -5.73
N ALA A 152 -3.31 16.62 -5.19
CA ALA A 152 -4.57 16.93 -4.55
C ALA A 152 -4.52 16.51 -3.07
N ARG A 153 -5.25 17.25 -2.23
CA ARG A 153 -5.37 16.96 -0.80
C ARG A 153 -6.83 16.86 -0.40
N ASP A 154 -7.13 15.83 0.39
CA ASP A 154 -8.38 15.68 1.12
C ASP A 154 -8.06 15.67 2.63
N GLY A 155 -8.21 16.83 3.26
CA GLY A 155 -7.70 17.08 4.61
C GLY A 155 -6.17 16.90 4.68
N LEU A 156 -5.72 15.85 5.37
CA LEU A 156 -4.31 15.51 5.56
C LEU A 156 -3.85 14.34 4.66
N LEU A 157 -4.73 13.75 3.86
CA LEU A 157 -4.41 12.67 2.93
C LEU A 157 -3.96 13.22 1.58
N TYR A 158 -2.94 12.60 1.00
CA TYR A 158 -2.34 13.02 -0.26
C TYR A 158 -2.80 12.12 -1.42
N SER A 159 -3.16 12.74 -2.54
CA SER A 159 -3.31 12.06 -3.83
C SER A 159 -2.39 12.71 -4.86
N LEU A 160 -1.40 11.97 -5.33
CA LEU A 160 -0.40 12.44 -6.28
C LEU A 160 -0.54 11.71 -7.61
N ARG A 161 -0.27 12.47 -8.68
CA ARG A 161 -0.04 11.95 -10.01
C ARG A 161 1.30 12.49 -10.50
N SER A 162 2.12 11.62 -11.06
CA SER A 162 3.35 11.99 -11.75
C SER A 162 3.31 11.39 -13.15
N ASP A 163 3.68 12.18 -14.15
CA ASP A 163 3.66 11.79 -15.56
C ASP A 163 5.09 11.78 -16.12
N GLN A 164 5.37 10.81 -16.99
CA GLN A 164 6.64 10.69 -17.67
C GLN A 164 6.45 10.46 -19.17
N SER A 165 6.94 11.40 -19.98
CA SER A 165 6.98 11.26 -21.44
C SER A 165 8.14 10.37 -21.89
N ILE A 166 7.88 9.49 -22.85
CA ILE A 166 8.84 8.57 -23.45
C ILE A 166 9.29 9.17 -24.80
N ILE A 167 10.51 9.70 -24.83
CA ILE A 167 11.04 10.49 -25.97
C ILE A 167 11.88 9.64 -26.95
N ASN A 168 12.43 8.49 -26.53
CA ASN A 168 13.29 7.66 -27.37
C ASN A 168 12.81 6.19 -27.39
N THR A 169 12.51 5.66 -28.58
CA THR A 169 12.01 4.28 -28.77
C THR A 169 13.10 3.28 -29.18
N ALA A 170 14.36 3.74 -29.31
CA ALA A 170 15.48 2.94 -29.80
C ALA A 170 16.25 2.18 -28.70
N ASP A 171 16.06 2.51 -27.42
CA ASP A 171 16.71 1.84 -26.29
C ASP A 171 15.69 1.10 -25.41
N PRO A 172 15.97 -0.17 -25.06
CA PRO A 172 15.14 -0.93 -24.12
C PRO A 172 15.35 -0.37 -22.70
N TYR A 173 14.39 -0.62 -21.81
CA TYR A 173 14.40 -0.29 -20.37
C TYR A 173 13.97 1.13 -19.97
N TYR A 174 12.83 1.20 -19.26
CA TYR A 174 12.47 2.24 -18.28
C TYR A 174 12.16 1.52 -16.96
N PHE A 175 12.81 1.89 -15.86
CA PHE A 175 12.71 1.28 -14.53
C PHE A 175 11.84 2.15 -13.61
N LEU A 176 10.69 1.67 -13.14
CA LEU A 176 10.18 2.08 -11.82
C LEU A 176 9.52 0.85 -11.23
N GLN A 177 10.39 -0.10 -10.86
CA GLN A 177 10.12 -1.53 -11.00
C GLN A 177 9.16 -1.78 -12.17
N LEU A 178 9.62 -1.34 -13.34
CA LEU A 178 8.95 -1.39 -14.62
C LEU A 178 10.06 -1.85 -15.56
N SER A 179 9.72 -2.72 -16.49
CA SER A 179 10.72 -3.39 -17.30
C SER A 179 10.15 -3.55 -18.68
N VAL A 180 10.64 -2.72 -19.59
CA VAL A 180 10.30 -2.75 -21.00
C VAL A 180 11.43 -3.49 -21.68
N SER A 181 11.16 -4.68 -22.21
CA SER A 181 12.13 -5.42 -23.03
C SER A 181 11.45 -5.97 -24.30
N ASP A 182 12.23 -5.96 -25.37
CA ASP A 182 12.13 -6.64 -26.66
C ASP A 182 10.84 -6.53 -27.50
N GLN A 183 11.03 -6.24 -28.79
CA GLN A 183 10.08 -6.62 -29.82
C GLN A 183 10.17 -8.12 -30.05
N LEU A 184 9.07 -8.82 -29.81
CA LEU A 184 8.93 -10.24 -30.13
C LEU A 184 8.32 -10.34 -31.52
N SER A 185 9.08 -10.91 -32.47
CA SER A 185 8.56 -11.32 -33.77
C SER A 185 8.15 -12.79 -33.71
N ASN A 186 6.92 -13.08 -34.12
CA ASN A 186 6.39 -14.44 -34.17
C ASN A 186 5.75 -14.71 -35.54
N VAL A 187 5.55 -15.98 -35.86
CA VAL A 187 4.94 -16.41 -37.13
C VAL A 187 3.48 -16.81 -36.88
N GLU A 188 2.60 -16.53 -37.83
CA GLU A 188 1.20 -16.94 -37.78
C GLU A 188 1.04 -18.46 -37.53
N GLY A 189 0.11 -18.83 -36.65
CA GLY A 189 -0.12 -20.20 -36.20
C GLY A 189 0.82 -20.70 -35.10
N SER A 190 1.81 -19.91 -34.66
CA SER A 190 2.69 -20.30 -33.55
C SER A 190 2.05 -20.07 -32.18
N SER A 191 2.64 -20.66 -31.14
CA SER A 191 2.34 -20.35 -29.74
C SER A 191 3.53 -19.60 -29.13
N THR A 192 3.26 -18.57 -28.33
CA THR A 192 4.29 -17.78 -27.65
C THR A 192 3.92 -17.57 -26.18
N ALA A 193 4.93 -17.42 -25.33
CA ALA A 193 4.77 -16.94 -23.97
C ALA A 193 5.39 -15.54 -23.87
N ILE A 194 4.59 -14.54 -23.49
CA ILE A 194 5.10 -13.20 -23.21
C ILE A 194 5.48 -13.18 -21.73
N PRO A 195 6.77 -13.04 -21.37
CA PRO A 195 7.18 -13.04 -19.98
C PRO A 195 6.63 -11.80 -19.26
N CYS A 196 6.12 -12.01 -18.05
CA CYS A 196 5.96 -10.93 -17.07
C CYS A 196 7.20 -10.95 -16.19
N GLU A 197 7.88 -9.82 -16.01
CA GLU A 197 9.11 -9.81 -15.21
C GLU A 197 8.79 -9.88 -13.71
N TYR A 198 8.54 -11.09 -13.25
CA TYR A 198 8.33 -11.42 -11.85
C TYR A 198 9.68 -11.67 -11.17
N SER A 199 10.04 -10.84 -10.18
CA SER A 199 11.17 -11.09 -9.28
C SER A 199 10.67 -11.82 -8.04
N ASN A 200 11.24 -12.97 -7.73
CA ASN A 200 10.72 -13.98 -6.79
C ASN A 200 10.73 -13.59 -5.29
N ASN A 201 10.67 -12.29 -4.96
CA ASN A 201 10.65 -11.83 -3.59
C ASN A 201 9.22 -11.41 -3.18
N THR A 202 8.65 -12.24 -2.29
CA THR A 202 7.53 -11.91 -1.38
C THR A 202 6.11 -11.78 -1.95
N ALA A 203 5.69 -12.55 -2.95
CA ALA A 203 4.27 -12.64 -3.34
C ALA A 203 3.47 -13.75 -2.61
N ASN A 204 4.11 -14.57 -1.77
CA ASN A 204 3.47 -15.78 -1.22
C ASN A 204 2.78 -15.59 0.15
N THR A 205 2.69 -14.38 0.70
CA THR A 205 2.10 -14.17 2.04
C THR A 205 1.07 -13.04 2.14
N GLU A 206 1.00 -12.13 1.16
CA GLU A 206 0.04 -11.03 1.15
C GLU A 206 -0.57 -10.92 -0.26
N GLY A 207 -1.90 -10.88 -0.34
CA GLY A 207 -2.65 -11.02 -1.59
C GLY A 207 -2.15 -10.11 -2.71
N PHE A 208 -2.02 -10.66 -3.92
CA PHE A 208 -1.55 -9.96 -5.11
C PHE A 208 -2.56 -10.10 -6.24
N SER A 209 -2.43 -9.28 -7.28
CA SER A 209 -3.16 -9.45 -8.53
C SER A 209 -2.25 -9.24 -9.73
N VAL A 210 -2.48 -10.03 -10.77
CA VAL A 210 -1.82 -9.96 -12.07
C VAL A 210 -2.91 -9.72 -13.09
N VAL A 211 -2.76 -8.69 -13.91
CA VAL A 211 -3.69 -8.36 -15.00
C VAL A 211 -2.90 -8.18 -16.28
N TRP A 212 -3.24 -8.98 -17.28
CA TRP A 212 -2.74 -8.84 -18.64
C TRP A 212 -3.74 -8.10 -19.49
N THR A 213 -3.24 -7.07 -20.15
CA THR A 213 -4.04 -6.16 -20.96
C THR A 213 -3.37 -5.98 -22.31
N LEU A 214 -4.17 -5.86 -23.36
CA LEU A 214 -3.71 -5.62 -24.72
C LEU A 214 -4.16 -4.23 -25.16
N ASN A 215 -3.20 -3.41 -25.56
CA ASN A 215 -3.41 -2.13 -26.19
C ASN A 215 -3.18 -2.27 -27.71
N ARG A 216 -4.24 -2.06 -28.49
CA ARG A 216 -4.19 -1.98 -29.95
C ARG A 216 -4.77 -0.64 -30.39
N ASN A 217 -3.95 0.22 -30.98
CA ASN A 217 -4.38 1.52 -31.52
C ASN A 217 -5.21 2.33 -30.51
N ALA A 218 -4.72 2.44 -29.27
CA ALA A 218 -5.38 3.10 -28.13
C ALA A 218 -6.66 2.42 -27.60
N VAL A 219 -7.00 1.21 -28.07
CA VAL A 219 -8.06 0.38 -27.48
C VAL A 219 -7.46 -0.63 -26.52
N ILE A 220 -7.85 -0.53 -25.24
CA ILE A 220 -7.38 -1.36 -24.14
C ILE A 220 -8.37 -2.51 -23.90
N SER A 221 -7.91 -3.76 -23.88
CA SER A 221 -8.71 -4.95 -23.62
C SER A 221 -8.05 -5.86 -22.58
N VAL A 222 -8.76 -6.20 -21.51
CA VAL A 222 -8.26 -7.16 -20.50
C VAL A 222 -8.30 -8.57 -21.09
N LEU A 223 -7.14 -9.24 -21.15
CA LEU A 223 -7.00 -10.58 -21.70
C LEU A 223 -7.11 -11.65 -20.62
N ALA A 224 -6.47 -11.39 -19.48
CA ALA A 224 -6.40 -12.33 -18.39
C ALA A 224 -6.19 -11.63 -17.05
N SER A 225 -6.73 -12.19 -15.98
CA SER A 225 -6.43 -11.78 -14.61
C SER A 225 -6.28 -12.97 -13.68
N PHE A 226 -5.44 -12.82 -12.66
CA PHE A 226 -5.19 -13.81 -11.62
C PHE A 226 -4.89 -13.11 -10.30
N ASN A 227 -5.50 -13.54 -9.20
CA ASN A 227 -5.26 -12.94 -7.87
C ASN A 227 -4.84 -13.97 -6.80
N GLY A 228 -4.17 -15.05 -7.22
CA GLY A 228 -3.76 -16.14 -6.34
C GLY A 228 -4.81 -17.24 -6.16
N THR A 229 -6.11 -16.89 -6.16
CA THR A 229 -7.20 -17.87 -5.93
C THR A 229 -8.19 -17.97 -7.09
N SER A 230 -8.51 -16.83 -7.70
CA SER A 230 -9.43 -16.72 -8.82
C SER A 230 -8.69 -16.30 -10.09
N HIS A 231 -9.23 -16.72 -11.23
CA HIS A 231 -8.71 -16.37 -12.54
C HIS A 231 -9.84 -16.08 -13.53
N SER A 232 -9.57 -15.23 -14.50
CA SER A 232 -10.43 -14.95 -15.64
C SER A 232 -9.57 -14.87 -16.89
N TYR A 233 -9.91 -15.65 -17.93
CA TYR A 233 -9.13 -15.74 -19.17
C TYR A 233 -10.03 -15.62 -20.41
N HIS A 234 -9.53 -14.94 -21.43
CA HIS A 234 -10.05 -15.10 -22.79
C HIS A 234 -9.74 -16.53 -23.30
N PRO A 235 -10.58 -17.18 -24.12
CA PRO A 235 -10.44 -18.62 -24.46
C PRO A 235 -9.11 -19.09 -25.06
N ARG A 236 -8.25 -18.20 -25.57
CA ARG A 236 -6.98 -18.51 -26.25
C ARG A 236 -5.73 -18.03 -25.50
N VAL A 237 -5.91 -17.54 -24.28
CA VAL A 237 -4.82 -17.04 -23.45
C VAL A 237 -4.83 -17.72 -22.08
N GLN A 238 -3.67 -17.87 -21.48
CA GLN A 238 -3.53 -18.41 -20.13
C GLN A 238 -2.37 -17.73 -19.42
N ILE A 239 -2.52 -17.46 -18.12
CA ILE A 239 -1.40 -17.01 -17.29
C ILE A 239 -0.69 -18.23 -16.72
N ASN A 240 0.63 -18.29 -16.92
CA ASN A 240 1.49 -19.25 -16.22
C ASN A 240 1.57 -18.85 -14.74
N GLN A 241 1.20 -19.75 -13.82
CA GLN A 241 1.13 -19.42 -12.40
C GLN A 241 2.50 -19.34 -11.71
N ASN A 242 3.57 -19.83 -12.34
CA ASN A 242 4.90 -19.85 -11.75
C ASN A 242 5.67 -18.53 -11.98
N ASP A 243 5.51 -17.91 -13.15
CA ASP A 243 6.25 -16.71 -13.56
C ASP A 243 5.34 -15.59 -14.11
N PHE A 244 4.02 -15.79 -14.08
CA PHE A 244 3.01 -14.87 -14.57
C PHE A 244 3.09 -14.52 -16.06
N SER A 245 3.83 -15.30 -16.85
CA SER A 245 3.87 -15.15 -18.31
C SER A 245 2.52 -15.39 -18.97
N LEU A 246 2.21 -14.61 -20.01
CA LEU A 246 1.01 -14.79 -20.82
C LEU A 246 1.28 -15.79 -21.94
N ILE A 247 0.69 -16.97 -21.84
CA ILE A 247 0.73 -18.02 -22.85
C ILE A 247 -0.40 -17.74 -23.84
N MET A 248 -0.05 -17.63 -25.13
CA MET A 248 -0.98 -17.48 -26.23
C MET A 248 -0.76 -18.59 -27.24
N ARG A 249 -1.87 -19.13 -27.78
CA ARG A 249 -1.84 -20.20 -28.79
C ARG A 249 -2.55 -19.74 -30.05
N ASP A 250 -2.12 -20.29 -31.19
CA ASP A 250 -2.66 -20.01 -32.51
C ASP A 250 -2.69 -18.51 -32.83
N LEU A 251 -1.49 -17.90 -32.85
CA LEU A 251 -1.32 -16.49 -33.16
C LEU A 251 -1.82 -16.16 -34.58
N THR A 252 -2.38 -14.98 -34.73
CA THR A 252 -2.88 -14.38 -35.98
C THR A 252 -2.42 -12.94 -36.03
N VAL A 253 -2.38 -12.29 -37.19
CA VAL A 253 -1.99 -10.87 -37.36
C VAL A 253 -2.77 -9.94 -36.42
N ASN A 254 -4.02 -10.28 -36.10
CA ASN A 254 -4.80 -9.50 -35.14
C ASN A 254 -4.13 -9.42 -33.76
N TYR A 255 -3.32 -10.40 -33.34
CA TYR A 255 -2.61 -10.37 -32.06
C TYR A 255 -1.43 -9.40 -32.00
N SER A 256 -1.09 -8.71 -33.08
CA SER A 256 -0.09 -7.64 -33.03
C SER A 256 -0.56 -6.46 -32.17
N GLY A 257 0.33 -5.94 -31.33
CA GLY A 257 0.00 -4.87 -30.39
C GLY A 257 0.92 -4.83 -29.17
N GLU A 258 0.60 -3.93 -28.23
CA GLU A 258 1.33 -3.79 -26.98
C GLU A 258 0.61 -4.56 -25.88
N TYR A 259 1.32 -5.51 -25.27
CA TYR A 259 0.84 -6.33 -24.17
C TYR A 259 1.41 -5.80 -22.87
N LEU A 260 0.53 -5.52 -21.92
CA LEU A 260 0.81 -4.91 -20.64
C LEU A 260 0.53 -5.93 -19.54
N CYS A 261 1.56 -6.32 -18.80
CA CYS A 261 1.41 -7.07 -17.56
C CYS A 261 1.45 -6.12 -16.38
N ASN A 262 0.37 -6.06 -15.59
CA ASN A 262 0.30 -5.29 -14.37
C ASN A 262 0.26 -6.24 -13.17
N ILE A 263 1.28 -6.20 -12.32
CA ILE A 263 1.35 -6.91 -11.05
C ILE A 263 1.15 -5.89 -9.92
N THR A 264 0.08 -6.05 -9.15
CA THR A 264 -0.22 -5.21 -7.98
C THR A 264 -0.11 -6.04 -6.70
N THR A 265 0.61 -5.51 -5.72
CA THR A 265 0.70 -6.01 -4.34
C THR A 265 0.27 -4.89 -3.38
N PRO A 266 0.10 -5.16 -2.07
CA PRO A 266 -0.20 -4.11 -1.10
C PRO A 266 0.88 -3.03 -1.00
N HIS A 267 2.11 -3.33 -1.42
CA HIS A 267 3.27 -2.45 -1.23
C HIS A 267 3.73 -1.75 -2.52
N TYR A 268 3.49 -2.36 -3.68
CA TYR A 268 3.93 -1.82 -4.96
C TYR A 268 3.09 -2.31 -6.13
N THR A 269 3.13 -1.58 -7.24
CA THR A 269 2.59 -2.00 -8.53
C THR A 269 3.72 -2.00 -9.58
N LYS A 270 3.82 -3.07 -10.37
CA LYS A 270 4.78 -3.23 -11.47
C LYS A 270 4.02 -3.37 -12.78
N LEU A 271 4.32 -2.52 -13.74
CA LEU A 271 3.87 -2.64 -15.12
C LEU A 271 5.00 -3.19 -16.00
N THR A 272 4.69 -4.00 -17.00
CA THR A 272 5.65 -4.50 -17.99
C THR A 272 4.98 -4.40 -19.34
N VAL A 273 5.60 -3.69 -20.28
CA VAL A 273 5.05 -3.49 -21.62
C VAL A 273 5.92 -4.24 -22.62
N ARG A 274 5.30 -5.09 -23.43
CA ARG A 274 5.94 -5.92 -24.46
C ARG A 274 5.23 -5.69 -25.77
N THR A 275 5.98 -5.45 -26.84
CA THR A 275 5.39 -5.34 -28.19
C THR A 275 5.50 -6.68 -28.88
N LEU A 276 4.36 -7.22 -29.31
CA LEU A 276 4.31 -8.42 -30.15
C LEU A 276 3.94 -7.99 -31.56
N GLN A 277 4.74 -8.42 -32.53
CA GLN A 277 4.43 -8.35 -33.95
C GLN A 277 4.33 -9.79 -34.49
N VAL A 278 3.15 -10.14 -34.97
CA VAL A 278 2.86 -11.38 -35.71
C VAL A 278 2.85 -11.08 -37.20
#